data_AF-A0A2U2MQ78-F1
#
_entry.id   AF-A0A2U2MQ78-F1
#
_cell.length_a   1.000
_cell.length_b   1.000
_cell.length_c   1.000
_cell.angle_alpha   90.00
_cell.angle_beta   90.00
_cell.angle_gamma   90.00
#
_symmetry.space_group_name_H-M   'P 1'
#
loop_
_entity.id
_entity.type
_entity.pdbx_description
1 polymer ?
#
loop_
_entity_poly.entity_id
_entity_poly.type
_entity_poly.pdbx_seq_one_letter_code
_entity_poly.pdbx_strand_id
1 'polypeptide(L)'
;MTSPQERTLQCRNPRISPQLVSMVYGQAVGDALGVPHEFQDRDGFTCTGMDSGGVHGQPAGTWSDDTSLMLASVDSLAANGWKLNAEDMRSGFRSWLRHGKYAVDGMVFDCGNTVRTALRHI
;
A
#
# COMPACT_ATOMS: atom_id res chain seq x y z
N MET A 1 -39.66 4.14 28.19
CA MET A 1 -39.74 4.52 26.76
C MET A 1 -38.89 5.75 26.58
N THR A 2 -37.70 5.59 26.00
CA THR A 2 -36.85 6.74 25.70
C THR A 2 -37.18 7.32 24.32
N SER A 3 -37.01 8.63 24.19
CA SER A 3 -37.55 9.40 23.06
C SER A 3 -36.80 9.15 21.74
N PRO A 4 -37.41 9.43 20.56
CA PRO A 4 -36.76 9.29 19.25
C PRO A 4 -35.46 10.10 19.06
N GLN A 5 -35.15 11.03 19.97
CA GLN A 5 -33.94 11.85 19.95
C GLN A 5 -32.73 11.21 20.68
N GLU A 6 -32.88 10.04 21.31
CA GLU A 6 -31.72 9.24 21.77
C GLU A 6 -31.08 8.40 20.66
N ARG A 7 -31.58 8.54 19.42
CA ARG A 7 -30.94 8.01 18.19
C ARG A 7 -29.88 8.96 17.62
N THR A 8 -29.45 9.93 18.41
CA THR A 8 -28.47 10.94 18.03
C THR A 8 -27.07 10.39 18.29
N LEU A 9 -26.27 10.33 17.23
CA LEU A 9 -24.81 10.38 17.28
C LEU A 9 -24.10 9.27 18.08
N GLN A 10 -24.27 8.01 17.66
CA GLN A 10 -23.05 7.20 17.58
C GLN A 10 -22.31 7.67 16.33
N CYS A 11 -21.42 8.65 16.52
CA CYS A 11 -20.27 8.81 15.65
C CYS A 11 -19.62 7.44 15.56
N ARG A 12 -19.98 6.68 14.51
CA ARG A 12 -19.38 5.39 14.20
C ARG A 12 -17.94 5.73 13.90
N ASN A 13 -17.09 5.66 14.94
CA ASN A 13 -15.67 5.51 14.74
C ASN A 13 -15.57 4.27 13.86
N PRO A 14 -15.23 4.38 12.57
CA PRO A 14 -15.16 3.22 11.70
C PRO A 14 -13.99 2.40 12.24
N ARG A 15 -14.30 1.45 13.12
CA ARG A 15 -13.30 0.54 13.67
C ARG A 15 -12.70 -0.16 12.46
N ILE A 16 -11.38 -0.08 12.32
CA ILE A 16 -10.65 -0.86 11.33
C ILE A 16 -11.10 -2.31 11.50
N SER A 17 -11.68 -2.88 10.45
CA SER A 17 -12.20 -4.24 10.51
C SER A 17 -11.03 -5.23 10.46
N PRO A 18 -11.14 -6.39 11.12
CA PRO A 18 -10.15 -7.47 10.96
C PRO A 18 -9.94 -7.88 9.50
N GLN A 19 -10.99 -7.78 8.69
CA GLN A 19 -10.94 -8.05 7.25
C GLN A 19 -10.05 -7.03 6.51
N LEU A 20 -10.18 -5.73 6.80
CA LEU A 20 -9.31 -4.71 6.19
C LEU A 20 -7.84 -4.95 6.55
N VAL A 21 -7.56 -5.26 7.82
CA VAL A 21 -6.22 -5.61 8.27
C VAL A 21 -5.69 -6.82 7.50
N SER A 22 -6.49 -7.87 7.37
CA SER A 22 -6.10 -9.09 6.65
C SER A 22 -5.86 -8.84 5.16
N MET A 23 -6.64 -7.95 4.53
CA MET A 23 -6.44 -7.56 3.12
C MET A 23 -5.12 -6.82 2.93
N VAL A 24 -4.81 -5.85 3.81
CA VAL A 24 -3.55 -5.10 3.75
C VAL A 24 -2.35 -6.02 3.95
N TYR A 25 -2.40 -6.93 4.92
CA TYR A 25 -1.33 -7.92 5.12
C TYR A 25 -1.21 -8.89 3.94
N GLY A 26 -2.33 -9.41 3.44
CA GLY A 26 -2.33 -10.35 2.33
C GLY A 26 -1.72 -9.75 1.06
N GLN A 27 -2.04 -8.49 0.76
CA GLN A 27 -1.43 -7.77 -0.35
C GLN A 27 0.08 -7.58 -0.14
N ALA A 28 0.51 -7.14 1.04
CA ALA A 28 1.94 -6.95 1.34
C ALA A 28 2.75 -8.26 1.29
N VAL A 29 2.16 -9.36 1.77
CA VAL A 29 2.78 -10.68 1.68
C VAL A 29 2.87 -11.14 0.22
N GLY A 30 1.82 -10.96 -0.57
CA GLY A 30 1.82 -11.33 -1.99
C GLY A 30 2.87 -10.56 -2.80
N ASP A 31 2.96 -9.24 -2.57
CA ASP A 31 3.97 -8.36 -3.15
C ASP A 31 5.39 -8.85 -2.79
N ALA A 32 5.72 -8.97 -1.49
CA ALA A 32 7.05 -9.39 -1.05
C ALA A 32 7.45 -10.81 -1.52
N LEU A 33 6.48 -11.72 -1.69
CA LEU A 33 6.73 -13.04 -2.31
C LEU A 33 7.02 -12.94 -3.80
N GLY A 34 6.45 -11.95 -4.49
CA GLY A 34 6.57 -11.75 -5.93
C GLY A 34 7.85 -11.03 -6.35
N VAL A 35 8.32 -10.05 -5.56
CA VAL A 35 9.48 -9.19 -5.89
C VAL A 35 10.72 -9.96 -6.39
N PRO A 36 11.16 -11.07 -5.78
CA PRO A 36 12.34 -11.80 -6.26
C PRO A 36 12.15 -12.48 -7.64
N HIS A 37 10.90 -12.68 -8.04
CA HIS A 37 10.51 -13.44 -9.22
C HIS A 37 9.97 -12.56 -10.37
N GLU A 38 10.01 -11.24 -10.21
CA GLU A 38 9.60 -10.31 -11.24
C GLU A 38 10.41 -10.51 -12.54
N PHE A 39 9.72 -10.42 -13.69
CA PHE A 39 10.24 -10.65 -15.03
C PHE A 39 10.80 -12.05 -15.33
N GLN A 40 10.64 -13.01 -14.42
CA GLN A 40 10.95 -14.41 -14.73
C GLN A 40 9.85 -15.04 -15.58
N ASP A 41 10.23 -15.96 -16.45
CA ASP A 41 9.26 -16.72 -17.24
C ASP A 41 8.34 -17.54 -16.33
N ARG A 42 7.09 -17.69 -16.76
CA ARG A 42 6.15 -18.60 -16.11
C ARG A 42 6.76 -20.01 -16.03
N ASP A 43 6.62 -20.64 -14.88
CA ASP A 43 7.20 -21.95 -14.55
C ASP A 43 8.75 -21.98 -14.54
N GLY A 44 9.41 -20.82 -14.66
CA GLY A 44 10.87 -20.68 -14.58
C GLY A 44 11.42 -20.54 -13.15
N PHE A 45 10.55 -20.49 -12.14
CA PHE A 45 10.91 -20.31 -10.73
C PHE A 45 10.02 -21.15 -9.81
N THR A 46 10.45 -21.30 -8.56
CA THR A 46 9.64 -21.88 -7.49
C THR A 46 9.61 -20.93 -6.30
N CYS A 47 8.42 -20.42 -5.98
CA CYS A 47 8.20 -19.59 -4.80
C CYS A 47 7.79 -20.49 -3.62
N THR A 48 8.73 -20.75 -2.70
CA THR A 48 8.48 -21.60 -1.50
C THR A 48 8.45 -20.81 -0.19
N GLY A 49 8.75 -19.51 -0.25
CA GLY A 49 8.81 -18.62 0.90
C GLY A 49 9.34 -17.25 0.49
N MET A 50 9.63 -16.40 1.48
CA MET A 50 10.26 -15.10 1.24
C MET A 50 11.72 -15.31 0.83
N ASP A 51 12.10 -14.79 -0.34
CA ASP A 51 13.44 -14.91 -0.89
C ASP A 51 14.05 -13.53 -1.18
N SER A 52 15.37 -13.49 -1.33
CA SER A 52 16.13 -12.28 -1.66
C SER A 52 16.57 -12.26 -3.12
N GLY A 53 17.00 -11.11 -3.63
CA GLY A 53 17.52 -10.95 -4.98
C GLY A 53 16.49 -10.38 -5.95
N GLY A 54 16.27 -11.07 -7.07
CA GLY A 54 15.49 -10.55 -8.20
C GLY A 54 16.20 -9.41 -8.94
N VAL A 55 15.49 -8.79 -9.90
CA VAL A 55 16.04 -7.69 -10.73
C VAL A 55 16.42 -6.46 -9.89
N HIS A 56 15.78 -6.29 -8.74
CA HIS A 56 16.00 -5.15 -7.83
C HIS A 56 17.01 -5.45 -6.71
N GLY A 57 17.46 -6.70 -6.56
CA GLY A 57 18.47 -7.10 -5.57
C GLY A 57 18.05 -6.92 -4.11
N GLN A 58 16.76 -7.10 -3.79
CA GLN A 58 16.21 -6.77 -2.48
C GLN A 58 16.41 -7.87 -1.43
N PRO A 59 16.50 -7.53 -0.13
CA PRO A 59 16.44 -8.52 0.95
C PRO A 59 15.11 -9.30 0.96
N ALA A 60 15.14 -10.48 1.60
CA ALA A 60 13.93 -11.30 1.74
C ALA A 60 12.85 -10.59 2.56
N GLY A 61 11.62 -10.57 2.02
CA GLY A 61 10.46 -9.93 2.66
C GLY A 61 10.28 -8.45 2.32
N THR A 62 11.12 -7.87 1.46
CA THR A 62 10.95 -6.50 0.97
C THR A 62 9.81 -6.44 -0.05
N TRP A 63 8.83 -5.58 0.21
CA TRP A 63 7.70 -5.26 -0.66
C TRP A 63 7.99 -4.01 -1.53
N SER A 64 7.31 -3.88 -2.66
CA SER A 64 7.58 -2.89 -3.72
C SER A 64 6.65 -1.67 -3.70
N ASP A 65 6.48 -1.02 -4.86
CA ASP A 65 5.56 0.08 -5.07
C ASP A 65 4.10 -0.32 -4.86
N ASP A 66 3.72 -1.57 -5.13
CA ASP A 66 2.36 -2.09 -4.89
C ASP A 66 1.90 -1.86 -3.45
N THR A 67 2.69 -2.32 -2.47
CA THR A 67 2.38 -2.12 -1.05
C THR A 67 2.60 -0.67 -0.63
N SER A 68 3.60 0.02 -1.17
CA SER A 68 3.86 1.43 -0.85
C SER A 68 2.67 2.32 -1.21
N LEU A 69 2.13 2.17 -2.42
CA LEU A 69 0.99 2.94 -2.92
C LEU A 69 -0.30 2.50 -2.25
N MET A 70 -0.47 1.22 -1.91
CA MET A 70 -1.59 0.78 -1.07
C MET A 70 -1.57 1.45 0.30
N LEU A 71 -0.42 1.46 1.00
CA LEU A 71 -0.30 2.08 2.32
C LEU A 71 -0.57 3.58 2.28
N ALA A 72 -0.03 4.29 1.29
CA ALA A 72 -0.33 5.70 1.07
C ALA A 72 -1.84 5.94 0.83
N SER A 73 -2.50 5.04 0.10
CA SER A 73 -3.94 5.11 -0.16
C SER A 73 -4.77 4.92 1.12
N VAL A 74 -4.45 3.90 1.91
CA VAL A 74 -5.15 3.59 3.17
C VAL A 74 -4.91 4.68 4.20
N ASP A 75 -3.69 5.20 4.31
CA ASP A 75 -3.35 6.31 5.22
C ASP A 75 -4.17 7.56 4.87
N SER A 76 -4.24 7.93 3.59
CA SER A 76 -5.07 9.06 3.14
C SER A 76 -6.57 8.83 3.42
N LEU A 77 -7.10 7.64 3.11
CA LEU A 77 -8.50 7.33 3.41
C LEU A 77 -8.79 7.43 4.90
N ALA A 78 -7.94 6.85 5.75
CA ALA A 78 -8.11 6.90 7.19
C ALA A 78 -8.06 8.34 7.73
N ALA A 79 -7.11 9.15 7.26
CA ALA A 79 -6.96 10.56 7.64
C ALA A 79 -8.17 11.41 7.21
N ASN A 80 -8.83 11.06 6.11
CA ASN A 80 -9.98 11.79 5.55
C ASN A 80 -11.33 11.14 5.91
N GLY A 81 -11.41 10.36 6.99
CA GLY A 81 -12.67 9.79 7.46
C GLY A 81 -13.31 8.79 6.49
N TRP A 82 -12.47 8.00 5.81
CA TRP A 82 -12.80 7.00 4.79
C TRP A 82 -13.50 7.59 3.56
N LYS A 83 -13.21 8.86 3.25
CA LYS A 83 -13.64 9.53 2.02
C LYS A 83 -12.43 9.77 1.13
N LEU A 84 -12.65 9.67 -0.19
CA LEU A 84 -11.61 9.97 -1.16
C LEU A 84 -11.24 11.45 -1.09
N ASN A 85 -9.96 11.70 -0.81
CA ASN A 85 -9.30 12.99 -1.02
C ASN A 85 -8.14 12.76 -1.99
N ALA A 86 -8.38 13.01 -3.28
CA ALA A 86 -7.42 12.72 -4.32
C ALA A 86 -6.11 13.51 -4.17
N GLU A 87 -6.18 14.73 -3.63
CA GLU A 87 -5.01 15.58 -3.45
C GLU A 87 -4.11 15.07 -2.33
N ASP A 88 -4.71 14.70 -1.20
CA ASP A 88 -3.98 14.13 -0.06
C ASP A 88 -3.35 12.78 -0.43
N MET A 89 -4.09 11.91 -1.11
CA MET A 89 -3.58 10.63 -1.60
C MET A 89 -2.42 10.82 -2.60
N ARG A 90 -2.56 11.77 -3.52
CA ARG A 90 -1.49 12.17 -4.46
C ARG A 90 -0.25 12.68 -3.72
N SER A 91 -0.43 13.47 -2.67
CA SER A 91 0.67 13.94 -1.82
C SER A 91 1.39 12.77 -1.14
N GLY A 92 0.64 11.77 -0.64
CA GLY A 92 1.18 10.51 -0.13
C GLY A 92 2.05 9.77 -1.13
N PHE A 93 1.57 9.60 -2.37
CA PHE A 93 2.34 8.98 -3.46
C PHE A 93 3.60 9.76 -3.81
N ARG A 94 3.53 11.11 -3.83
CA ARG A 94 4.72 11.96 -4.04
C ARG A 94 5.72 11.83 -2.90
N SER A 95 5.24 11.73 -1.67
CA SER A 95 6.09 11.56 -0.49
C SER A 95 6.80 10.20 -0.51
N TRP A 96 6.10 9.15 -0.95
CA TRP A 96 6.73 7.86 -1.26
C TRP A 96 7.84 8.04 -2.30
N LEU A 97 7.49 8.50 -3.52
CA LEU A 97 8.44 8.56 -4.63
C LEU A 97 9.67 9.45 -4.34
N ARG A 98 9.52 10.53 -3.58
CA ARG A 98 10.59 11.52 -3.34
C ARG A 98 11.36 11.29 -2.04
N HIS A 99 10.74 10.70 -1.03
CA HIS A 99 11.27 10.65 0.32
C HIS A 99 11.24 9.23 0.92
N GLY A 100 10.80 8.23 0.18
CA GLY A 100 10.70 6.87 0.67
C GLY A 100 9.64 6.68 1.75
N LYS A 101 8.67 7.60 1.87
CA LYS A 101 7.54 7.40 2.80
C LYS A 101 6.82 6.12 2.40
N TYR A 102 6.59 5.22 3.35
CA TYR A 102 6.05 3.89 3.07
C TYR A 102 6.94 3.01 2.19
N ALA A 103 8.26 3.20 2.10
CA ALA A 103 9.16 2.21 1.51
C ALA A 103 9.93 1.49 2.61
N VAL A 104 10.31 0.23 2.39
CA VAL A 104 11.23 -0.49 3.29
C VAL A 104 12.56 0.28 3.34
N ASP A 105 13.01 0.61 4.55
CA ASP A 105 14.20 1.40 4.83
C ASP A 105 14.27 2.77 4.10
N GLY A 106 13.12 3.30 3.64
CA GLY A 106 13.05 4.55 2.89
C GLY A 106 13.60 4.44 1.45
N MET A 107 13.85 3.24 0.95
CA MET A 107 14.45 3.01 -0.36
C MET A 107 13.39 2.71 -1.42
N VAL A 108 13.14 3.68 -2.31
CA VAL A 108 12.18 3.51 -3.41
C VAL A 108 12.82 2.73 -4.56
N PHE A 109 12.15 1.67 -4.98
CA PHE A 109 12.43 0.95 -6.21
C PHE A 109 11.12 0.67 -6.96
N ASP A 110 11.23 0.04 -8.13
CA ASP A 110 10.10 -0.47 -8.93
C ASP A 110 9.00 0.51 -9.36
N CYS A 111 9.22 1.82 -9.27
CA CYS A 111 8.19 2.77 -9.70
C CYS A 111 8.01 2.73 -11.23
N GLY A 112 6.88 2.16 -11.65
CA GLY A 112 6.45 2.04 -13.04
C GLY A 112 6.39 3.38 -13.78
N ASN A 113 6.66 3.35 -15.09
CA ASN A 113 6.80 4.56 -15.92
C ASN A 113 5.55 5.44 -15.93
N THR A 114 4.35 4.85 -15.94
CA THR A 114 3.08 5.60 -15.92
C THR A 114 2.91 6.33 -14.59
N VAL A 115 3.15 5.67 -13.46
CA VAL A 115 3.09 6.26 -12.12
C VAL A 115 4.11 7.39 -12.00
N ARG A 116 5.36 7.13 -12.40
CA ARG A 116 6.44 8.12 -12.40
C ARG A 116 6.07 9.37 -13.21
N THR A 117 5.44 9.19 -14.36
CA THR A 117 4.99 10.29 -15.23
C THR A 117 3.85 11.06 -14.57
N ALA A 118 2.83 10.37 -14.06
CA ALA A 118 1.70 11.00 -13.39
C ALA A 118 2.12 11.85 -12.17
N LEU A 119 3.10 11.39 -11.40
CA LEU A 119 3.60 12.10 -10.21
C LEU A 119 4.60 13.23 -10.52
N ARG A 120 5.05 13.37 -11.78
CA ARG A 120 5.92 14.46 -12.25
C ARG A 120 5.16 15.66 -12.79
N HIS A 121 3.99 15.45 -13.39
CA HIS A 121 3.29 16.45 -14.21
C HIS A 121 2.19 17.25 -13.51
N ILE A 122 2.14 17.24 -12.18
CA ILE A 122 1.07 17.89 -11.41
C ILE A 122 1.62 18.49 -10.11
#